data_AF-S9UW79-F1
#
_entry.id   AF-S9UW79-F1
#
_cell.length_a   1.000
_cell.length_b   1.000
_cell.length_c   1.000
_cell.angle_alpha   90.00
_cell.angle_beta   90.00
_cell.angle_gamma   90.00
#
_symmetry.space_group_name_H-M   'P 1'
#
loop_
_entity.id
_entity.type
_entity.pdbx_description
1 polymer ?
#
loop_
_entity_poly.entity_id
_entity_poly.type
_entity_poly.pdbx_seq_one_letter_code
_entity_poly.pdbx_strand_id
1 'polypeptide(L)'
;MDRSVRLSDRVEVAAEMLINAAAEAERLSVEINQPTRVIGWYHSHPQITQYPSIVDLNSQKQYQQMESGWVGLIFSLFHTDANSKGTCYIHCFQTGANDRHVKVPLVICSPVDLGLKTFVGSGQPQMLTVLMREIQSAVSHVRERSDNDLMAMNAALGLQQAQLFTFERLLLEPMAKQLQWCSLPHLKSEVKRLEDELSLRTKTGS
;
A
#
# COMPACT_ATOMS: atom_id res chain seq x y z
N MET A 1 -1.16 -10.33 4.21
CA MET A 1 -0.82 -10.15 2.78
C MET A 1 0.62 -10.57 2.64
N ASP A 2 0.95 -11.44 1.70
CA ASP A 2 2.32 -11.90 1.49
C ASP A 2 2.53 -11.98 -0.03
N ARG A 3 3.71 -11.63 -0.52
CA ARG A 3 4.06 -11.82 -1.93
C ARG A 3 4.70 -13.21 -2.04
N SER A 4 3.99 -14.14 -2.67
CA SER A 4 4.46 -15.53 -2.81
C SER A 4 5.71 -15.68 -3.70
N VAL A 5 6.04 -14.68 -4.53
CA VAL A 5 7.16 -14.72 -5.47
C VAL A 5 8.08 -13.50 -5.30
N ARG A 6 9.34 -13.73 -4.94
CA ARG A 6 10.41 -12.73 -4.86
C ARG A 6 11.36 -12.86 -6.06
N LEU A 7 10.83 -12.69 -7.27
CA LEU A 7 11.61 -12.56 -8.51
C LEU A 7 11.56 -11.11 -8.99
N SER A 8 12.68 -10.60 -9.52
CA SER A 8 12.89 -9.17 -9.83
C SER A 8 11.91 -8.57 -10.86
N ASP A 9 11.19 -9.42 -11.59
CA ASP A 9 10.32 -9.05 -12.70
C ASP A 9 8.89 -9.59 -12.57
N ARG A 10 8.54 -10.34 -11.53
CA ARG A 10 7.21 -10.96 -11.38
C ARG A 10 6.44 -10.43 -10.18
N VAL A 11 5.36 -9.72 -10.47
CA VAL A 11 4.30 -9.41 -9.51
C VAL A 11 3.03 -10.12 -9.97
N GLU A 12 2.73 -11.25 -9.32
CA GLU A 12 1.49 -11.99 -9.52
C GLU A 12 0.67 -11.88 -8.22
N VAL A 13 -0.55 -11.36 -8.32
CA VAL A 13 -1.52 -11.39 -7.21
C VAL A 13 -2.21 -12.75 -7.25
N ALA A 14 -1.99 -13.57 -6.23
CA ALA A 14 -2.62 -14.89 -6.12
C ALA A 14 -4.16 -14.77 -6.07
N ALA A 15 -4.87 -15.77 -6.61
CA ALA A 15 -6.35 -15.75 -6.66
C ALA A 15 -6.99 -15.57 -5.27
N GLU A 16 -6.41 -16.21 -4.24
CA GLU A 16 -6.81 -16.05 -2.84
C GLU A 16 -6.71 -14.60 -2.34
N MET A 17 -5.74 -13.82 -2.84
CA MET A 17 -5.60 -12.41 -2.47
C MET A 17 -6.70 -11.56 -3.09
N LEU A 18 -7.13 -11.87 -4.32
CA LEU A 18 -8.26 -11.18 -4.94
C LEU A 18 -9.57 -11.45 -4.19
N ILE A 19 -9.78 -12.69 -3.73
CA ILE A 19 -10.96 -13.06 -2.92
C ILE A 19 -10.96 -12.28 -1.60
N ASN A 20 -9.82 -12.23 -0.90
CA ASN A 20 -9.70 -11.47 0.35
C ASN A 20 -9.91 -9.96 0.12
N ALA A 21 -9.39 -9.42 -0.98
CA ALA A 21 -9.59 -8.02 -1.34
C ALA A 21 -11.07 -7.70 -1.68
N ALA A 22 -11.77 -8.62 -2.35
CA ALA A 22 -13.20 -8.49 -2.63
C ALA A 22 -14.03 -8.50 -1.34
N ALA A 23 -13.75 -9.42 -0.42
CA ALA A 23 -14.42 -9.46 0.89
C ALA A 23 -14.17 -8.18 1.71
N GLU A 24 -12.96 -7.61 1.66
CA GLU A 24 -12.67 -6.33 2.31
C GLU A 24 -13.41 -5.17 1.65
N ALA A 25 -13.57 -5.17 0.32
CA ALA A 25 -14.38 -4.18 -0.37
C ALA A 25 -15.86 -4.29 0.02
N GLU A 26 -16.41 -5.49 0.17
CA GLU A 26 -17.78 -5.66 0.67
C GLU A 26 -17.94 -5.10 2.09
N ARG A 27 -16.98 -5.38 2.98
CA ARG A 27 -16.95 -4.83 4.34
C ARG A 27 -16.89 -3.30 4.34
N LEU A 28 -16.02 -2.72 3.52
CA LEU A 28 -15.88 -1.27 3.37
C LEU A 28 -17.16 -0.64 2.81
N SER A 29 -17.84 -1.31 1.89
CA SER A 29 -19.08 -0.79 1.29
C SER A 29 -20.16 -0.53 2.35
N VAL A 30 -20.26 -1.41 3.34
CA VAL A 30 -21.15 -1.24 4.49
C VAL A 30 -20.66 -0.11 5.40
N GLU A 31 -19.36 -0.05 5.69
CA GLU A 31 -18.76 0.94 6.59
C GLU A 31 -18.92 2.38 6.09
N ILE A 32 -18.69 2.61 4.79
CA ILE A 32 -18.75 3.96 4.20
C ILE A 32 -20.11 4.27 3.55
N ASN A 33 -21.04 3.32 3.56
CA ASN A 33 -22.35 3.41 2.92
C ASN A 33 -22.27 3.81 1.43
N GLN A 34 -21.31 3.23 0.71
CA GLN A 34 -21.12 3.44 -0.72
C GLN A 34 -20.66 2.13 -1.36
N PRO A 35 -21.18 1.74 -2.54
CA PRO A 35 -20.70 0.54 -3.23
C PRO A 35 -19.21 0.65 -3.56
N THR A 36 -18.40 -0.25 -3.03
CA THR A 36 -16.97 -0.37 -3.35
C THR A 36 -16.65 -1.74 -3.91
N ARG A 37 -15.58 -1.82 -4.68
CA ARG A 37 -15.08 -3.04 -5.31
C ARG A 37 -13.59 -2.90 -5.59
N VAL A 38 -12.93 -4.02 -5.82
CA VAL A 38 -11.54 -4.01 -6.30
C VAL A 38 -11.55 -3.58 -7.76
N ILE A 39 -10.75 -2.56 -8.12
CA ILE A 39 -10.74 -1.97 -9.48
C ILE A 39 -9.36 -2.03 -10.14
N GLY A 40 -8.36 -2.59 -9.47
CA GLY A 40 -7.00 -2.51 -9.92
C GLY A 40 -6.00 -3.04 -8.91
N TRP A 41 -4.73 -2.83 -9.24
CA TRP A 41 -3.58 -3.23 -8.45
C TRP A 41 -2.46 -2.19 -8.59
N TYR A 42 -1.48 -2.26 -7.69
CA TYR A 42 -0.31 -1.40 -7.78
C TYR A 42 0.97 -2.13 -7.36
N HIS A 43 2.09 -1.69 -7.91
CA HIS A 43 3.43 -2.05 -7.45
C HIS A 43 4.41 -0.88 -7.59
N SER A 44 5.62 -1.07 -7.07
CA SER A 44 6.67 -0.06 -7.12
C SER A 44 7.82 -0.47 -8.03
N HIS A 45 8.40 0.54 -8.66
CA HIS A 45 9.56 0.48 -9.55
C HIS A 45 10.71 1.29 -8.90
N PRO A 46 11.43 0.72 -7.91
CA PRO A 46 12.51 1.45 -7.25
C PRO A 46 13.66 1.66 -8.24
N GLN A 47 14.11 2.91 -8.40
CA GLN A 47 15.24 3.32 -9.23
C GLN A 47 15.13 2.95 -10.72
N ILE A 48 13.96 2.51 -11.18
CA ILE A 48 13.69 2.18 -12.59
C ILE A 48 12.52 3.02 -13.09
N THR A 49 12.32 3.03 -14.42
CA THR A 49 11.30 3.86 -15.06
C THR A 49 9.88 3.53 -14.58
N GLN A 50 9.00 4.52 -14.62
CA GLN A 50 7.57 4.41 -14.30
C GLN A 50 6.74 3.64 -15.35
N TYR A 51 7.31 3.33 -16.51
CA TYR A 51 6.60 2.60 -17.56
C TYR A 51 6.53 1.10 -17.25
N PRO A 52 5.42 0.43 -17.62
CA PRO A 52 5.27 -1.00 -17.39
C PRO A 52 6.25 -1.81 -18.23
N SER A 53 6.78 -2.88 -17.64
CA SER A 53 7.53 -3.92 -18.35
C SER A 53 6.58 -4.82 -19.16
N ILE A 54 7.16 -5.71 -19.98
CA ILE A 54 6.39 -6.73 -20.71
C ILE A 54 5.64 -7.65 -19.73
N VAL A 55 6.25 -7.97 -18.57
CA VAL A 55 5.60 -8.79 -17.55
C VAL A 55 4.42 -8.05 -16.95
N ASP A 56 4.56 -6.76 -16.65
CA ASP A 56 3.46 -5.93 -16.13
C ASP A 56 2.29 -5.87 -17.12
N LEU A 57 2.57 -5.70 -18.42
CA LEU A 57 1.54 -5.69 -19.46
C LEU A 57 0.82 -7.03 -19.58
N ASN A 58 1.54 -8.14 -19.46
CA ASN A 58 0.96 -9.48 -19.49
C ASN A 58 0.08 -9.76 -18.26
N SER A 59 0.55 -9.42 -17.05
CA SER A 59 -0.23 -9.55 -15.81
C SER A 59 -1.48 -8.65 -15.88
N GLN A 60 -1.32 -7.40 -16.29
CA GLN A 60 -2.42 -6.46 -16.47
C GLN A 60 -3.47 -6.98 -17.47
N LYS A 61 -3.03 -7.59 -18.58
CA LYS A 61 -3.94 -8.22 -19.56
C LYS A 61 -4.75 -9.35 -18.94
N GLN A 62 -4.14 -10.20 -18.11
CA GLN A 62 -4.85 -11.27 -17.40
C GLN A 62 -5.93 -10.73 -16.47
N TYR A 63 -5.64 -9.66 -15.71
CA TYR A 63 -6.66 -9.02 -14.87
C TYR A 63 -7.79 -8.39 -15.71
N GLN A 64 -7.46 -7.79 -16.86
CA GLN A 64 -8.46 -7.20 -17.75
C GLN A 64 -9.38 -8.23 -18.44
N GLN A 65 -8.99 -9.51 -18.49
CA GLN A 65 -9.87 -10.59 -18.95
C GLN A 65 -10.99 -10.88 -17.93
N MET A 66 -10.70 -10.69 -16.63
CA MET A 66 -11.71 -10.83 -15.57
C MET A 66 -12.60 -9.59 -15.49
N GLU A 67 -12.00 -8.41 -15.61
CA GLU A 67 -12.72 -7.14 -15.60
C GLU A 67 -12.09 -6.12 -16.56
N SER A 68 -12.80 -5.75 -17.63
CA SER A 68 -12.28 -4.82 -18.65
C SER A 68 -11.84 -3.46 -18.12
N GLY A 69 -12.42 -3.00 -17.01
CA GLY A 69 -12.10 -1.72 -16.34
C GLY A 69 -10.89 -1.77 -15.40
N TRP A 70 -10.24 -2.93 -15.24
CA TRP A 70 -9.12 -3.08 -14.32
C TRP A 70 -7.94 -2.18 -14.69
N VAL A 71 -7.35 -1.50 -13.71
CA VAL A 71 -6.19 -0.60 -13.93
C VAL A 71 -4.96 -1.04 -13.13
N GLY A 72 -3.78 -0.80 -13.70
CA GLY A 72 -2.49 -0.96 -13.03
C GLY A 72 -1.88 0.40 -12.67
N LEU A 73 -1.32 0.50 -11.47
CA LEU A 73 -0.57 1.66 -11.00
C LEU A 73 0.89 1.29 -10.72
N ILE A 74 1.82 2.08 -11.24
CA ILE A 74 3.25 1.98 -10.95
C ILE A 74 3.70 3.20 -10.17
N PHE A 75 4.31 2.96 -9.01
CA PHE A 75 4.99 3.97 -8.21
C PHE A 75 6.50 3.86 -8.44
N SER A 76 7.06 4.77 -9.24
CA SER A 76 8.51 4.85 -9.46
C SER A 76 9.13 5.75 -8.40
N LEU A 77 10.03 5.18 -7.60
CA LEU A 77 10.55 5.76 -6.36
C LEU A 77 12.09 5.78 -6.36
N PHE A 78 12.67 6.63 -5.50
CA PHE A 78 14.12 6.72 -5.25
C PHE A 78 14.94 7.18 -6.47
N HIS A 79 14.35 7.98 -7.36
CA HIS A 79 15.09 8.66 -8.41
C HIS A 79 15.72 9.93 -7.86
N THR A 80 17.01 10.11 -8.13
CA THR A 80 17.75 11.31 -7.79
C THR A 80 18.34 11.88 -9.07
N ASP A 81 17.99 13.11 -9.41
CA ASP A 81 18.56 13.78 -10.58
C ASP A 81 20.02 14.19 -10.34
N ALA A 82 20.70 14.68 -11.39
CA ALA A 82 22.08 15.15 -11.31
C ALA A 82 22.29 16.32 -10.31
N ASN A 83 21.20 16.96 -9.86
CA ASN A 83 21.21 18.05 -8.89
C ASN A 83 20.79 17.57 -7.48
N SER A 84 20.82 16.26 -7.22
CA SER A 84 20.43 15.65 -5.94
C SER A 84 18.97 15.89 -5.55
N LYS A 85 18.07 16.15 -6.50
CA LYS A 85 16.64 16.26 -6.24
C LYS A 85 15.98 14.89 -6.36
N GLY A 86 15.34 14.47 -5.27
CA GLY A 86 14.49 13.29 -5.24
C GLY A 86 13.23 13.49 -6.08
N THR A 87 12.91 12.54 -6.96
CA THR A 87 11.68 12.53 -7.76
C THR A 87 10.90 11.23 -7.55
N CYS A 88 9.58 11.34 -7.65
CA CYS A 88 8.63 10.24 -7.55
C CYS A 88 7.61 10.39 -8.68
N TYR A 89 7.27 9.28 -9.33
CA TYR A 89 6.28 9.25 -10.39
C TYR A 89 5.19 8.22 -10.10
N ILE A 90 3.95 8.59 -10.41
CA ILE A 90 2.81 7.68 -10.41
C ILE A 90 2.34 7.54 -11.85
N HIS A 91 2.26 6.31 -12.33
CA HIS A 91 1.85 6.00 -13.70
C HIS A 91 0.67 5.03 -13.69
N CYS A 92 -0.43 5.42 -14.31
CA CYS A 92 -1.64 4.60 -14.45
C CYS A 92 -1.75 4.07 -15.87
N PHE A 93 -2.04 2.77 -16.00
CA PHE A 93 -2.05 2.11 -17.29
C PHE A 93 -3.04 0.95 -17.40
N GLN A 94 -3.29 0.58 -18.65
CA GLN A 94 -3.94 -0.66 -19.09
C GLN A 94 -3.13 -1.28 -20.23
N THR A 95 -3.39 -2.56 -20.51
CA THR A 95 -2.95 -3.24 -21.71
C THR A 95 -4.07 -3.15 -22.75
N GLY A 96 -3.80 -2.43 -23.84
CA GLY A 96 -4.71 -2.24 -24.96
C GLY A 96 -4.58 -3.33 -26.04
N ALA A 97 -5.20 -3.08 -27.19
CA ALA A 97 -5.13 -4.00 -28.34
C ALA A 97 -3.68 -4.26 -28.78
N ASN A 98 -3.41 -5.50 -29.21
CA ASN A 98 -2.07 -5.98 -29.58
C ASN A 98 -1.04 -5.85 -28.45
N ASP A 99 -1.48 -6.02 -27.20
CA ASP A 99 -0.64 -6.03 -25.99
C ASP A 99 0.15 -4.73 -25.78
N ARG A 100 -0.39 -3.63 -26.28
CA ARG A 100 0.26 -2.31 -26.19
C ARG A 100 -0.07 -1.62 -24.88
N HIS A 101 0.92 -0.93 -24.33
CA HIS A 101 0.73 0.00 -23.23
C HIS A 101 -0.27 1.10 -23.61
N VAL A 102 -1.28 1.32 -22.76
CA VAL A 102 -2.20 2.45 -22.83
C VAL A 102 -2.11 3.24 -21.54
N LYS A 103 -1.81 4.53 -21.62
CA LYS A 103 -1.83 5.43 -20.47
C LYS A 103 -3.29 5.77 -20.10
N VAL A 104 -3.64 5.59 -18.84
CA VAL A 104 -4.94 5.98 -18.29
C VAL A 104 -4.77 7.32 -17.55
N PRO A 105 -5.62 8.33 -17.81
CA PRO A 105 -5.60 9.57 -17.03
C PRO A 105 -5.81 9.31 -15.54
N LEU A 106 -4.99 9.93 -14.70
CA LEU A 106 -5.06 9.82 -13.25
C LEU A 106 -5.19 11.22 -12.65
N VAL A 107 -6.14 11.37 -11.73
CA VAL A 107 -6.37 12.59 -10.94
C VAL A 107 -6.38 12.19 -9.46
N ILE A 108 -5.63 12.90 -8.63
CA ILE A 108 -5.63 12.69 -7.18
C ILE A 108 -6.67 13.65 -6.59
N CYS A 109 -7.74 13.09 -6.03
CA CYS A 109 -8.82 13.84 -5.39
C CYS A 109 -8.66 13.80 -3.87
N SER A 110 -9.15 14.83 -3.17
CA SER A 110 -9.24 14.77 -1.71
C SER A 110 -10.40 13.84 -1.28
N PRO A 111 -10.38 13.26 -0.08
CA PRO A 111 -11.51 12.48 0.43
C PRO A 111 -12.83 13.26 0.45
N VAL A 112 -12.77 14.58 0.66
CA VAL A 112 -13.93 15.47 0.65
C VAL A 112 -14.55 15.55 -0.74
N ASP A 113 -13.74 15.64 -1.80
CA ASP A 113 -14.20 15.67 -3.19
C ASP A 113 -14.90 14.37 -3.60
N LEU A 114 -14.54 13.26 -2.94
CA LEU A 114 -15.14 11.94 -3.14
C LEU A 114 -16.41 11.73 -2.32
N GLY A 115 -16.83 12.72 -1.52
CA GLY A 115 -18.01 12.62 -0.66
C GLY A 115 -17.84 11.67 0.52
N LEU A 116 -16.60 11.26 0.84
CA LEU A 116 -16.32 10.37 1.95
C LEU A 116 -16.48 11.12 3.27
N LYS A 117 -17.46 10.69 4.07
CA LYS A 117 -17.77 11.29 5.38
C LYS A 117 -16.98 10.66 6.53
N THR A 118 -16.42 9.48 6.29
CA THR A 118 -15.66 8.71 7.28
C THR A 118 -14.21 8.64 6.84
N PHE A 119 -13.30 8.86 7.79
CA PHE A 119 -11.90 8.58 7.57
C PHE A 119 -11.70 7.07 7.42
N VAL A 120 -11.34 6.62 6.23
CA VAL A 120 -10.90 5.23 6.03
C VAL A 120 -9.52 5.11 6.67
N GLY A 121 -9.39 4.22 7.66
CA GLY A 121 -8.14 4.00 8.39
C GLY A 121 -6.95 3.76 7.44
N SER A 122 -5.76 4.23 7.81
CA SER A 122 -4.57 4.01 7.01
C SER A 122 -4.20 2.52 6.99
N GLY A 123 -3.77 2.00 5.84
CA GLY A 123 -3.25 0.62 5.69
C GLY A 123 -1.91 0.36 6.40
N GLN A 124 -1.42 1.35 7.17
CA GLN A 124 -0.10 1.34 7.78
C GLN A 124 0.07 0.29 8.89
N PRO A 125 -0.88 0.10 9.83
CA PRO A 125 -0.81 -0.97 10.82
C PRO A 125 -0.81 -2.37 10.19
N GLN A 126 -1.53 -2.53 9.07
CA GLN A 126 -1.60 -3.78 8.32
C GLN A 126 -0.24 -4.11 7.68
N MET A 127 0.46 -3.12 7.12
CA MET A 127 1.81 -3.31 6.57
C MET A 127 2.79 -3.85 7.62
N LEU A 128 2.78 -3.29 8.83
CA LEU A 128 3.66 -3.74 9.91
C LEU A 128 3.33 -5.18 10.33
N THR A 129 2.05 -5.49 10.47
CA THR A 129 1.56 -6.84 10.77
C THR A 129 2.02 -7.84 9.71
N VAL A 130 2.00 -7.46 8.44
CA VAL A 130 2.48 -8.26 7.31
C VAL A 130 3.97 -8.55 7.43
N LEU A 131 4.79 -7.50 7.59
CA LEU A 131 6.24 -7.65 7.69
C LEU A 131 6.67 -8.51 8.88
N MET A 132 6.00 -8.35 10.02
CA MET A 132 6.24 -9.19 11.20
C MET A 132 5.86 -10.66 10.94
N ARG A 133 4.73 -10.90 10.28
CA ARG A 133 4.30 -12.25 9.91
C ARG A 133 5.29 -12.91 8.94
N GLU A 134 5.83 -12.18 7.97
CA GLU A 134 6.85 -12.70 7.03
C GLU A 134 8.10 -13.17 7.76
N ILE A 135 8.61 -12.37 8.72
CA ILE A 135 9.76 -12.78 9.55
C ILE A 135 9.43 -14.05 10.35
N GLN A 136 8.26 -14.10 10.98
CA GLN A 136 7.83 -15.26 11.76
C GLN A 136 7.71 -16.51 10.88
N SER A 137 7.12 -16.38 9.69
CA SER A 137 6.99 -17.47 8.73
C SER A 137 8.37 -17.99 8.27
N ALA A 138 9.33 -17.10 8.03
CA ALA A 138 10.69 -17.50 7.69
C ALA A 138 11.37 -18.32 8.80
N VAL A 139 11.18 -17.94 10.07
CA VAL A 139 11.70 -18.72 11.21
C VAL A 139 11.03 -20.10 11.31
N SER A 140 9.70 -20.16 11.14
CA SER A 140 8.98 -21.43 11.10
C SER A 140 9.47 -22.32 9.96
N HIS A 141 9.74 -21.75 8.80
CA HIS A 141 10.27 -22.48 7.64
C HIS A 141 11.65 -23.09 7.89
N VAL A 142 12.53 -22.37 8.60
CA VAL A 142 13.82 -22.92 9.02
C VAL A 142 13.62 -24.08 9.99
N ARG A 143 12.74 -23.91 11.00
CA ARG A 143 12.44 -24.97 11.97
C ARG A 143 12.01 -26.27 11.31
N GLU A 144 11.10 -26.18 10.35
CA GLU A 144 10.57 -27.34 9.62
C GLU A 144 11.65 -28.00 8.75
N ARG A 145 12.46 -27.22 8.04
CA ARG A 145 13.50 -27.77 7.16
C ARG A 145 14.72 -28.30 7.88
N SER A 146 15.06 -27.75 9.04
CA SER A 146 16.23 -28.17 9.80
C SER A 146 15.90 -29.26 10.83
N ASP A 147 14.66 -29.75 10.86
CA ASP A 147 14.15 -30.64 11.92
C ASP A 147 14.49 -30.10 13.32
N ASN A 148 14.30 -28.78 13.49
CA ASN A 148 14.60 -28.06 14.73
C ASN A 148 16.07 -28.17 15.21
N ASP A 149 17.02 -28.36 14.30
CA ASP A 149 18.46 -28.29 14.60
C ASP A 149 18.82 -27.01 15.39
N LEU A 150 19.59 -27.19 16.47
CA LEU A 150 19.89 -26.12 17.42
C LEU A 150 20.70 -24.99 16.79
N MET A 151 21.68 -25.30 15.92
CA MET A 151 22.51 -24.28 15.29
C MET A 151 21.72 -23.47 14.27
N ALA A 152 20.93 -24.14 13.43
CA ALA A 152 20.04 -23.51 12.46
C ALA A 152 19.01 -22.61 13.14
N MET A 153 18.41 -23.08 14.23
CA MET A 153 17.44 -22.29 14.99
C MET A 153 18.07 -21.08 15.67
N ASN A 154 19.26 -21.20 16.27
CA ASN A 154 19.96 -20.07 16.86
C ASN A 154 20.30 -19.00 15.81
N ALA A 155 20.76 -19.41 14.62
CA ALA A 155 21.03 -18.49 13.53
C ALA A 155 19.75 -17.79 13.04
N ALA A 156 18.66 -18.52 12.87
CA ALA A 156 17.37 -17.97 12.44
C ALA A 156 16.79 -16.96 13.44
N LEU A 157 16.86 -17.28 14.75
CA LEU A 157 16.39 -16.38 15.81
C LEU A 157 17.27 -15.12 15.90
N GLY A 158 18.59 -15.27 15.77
CA GLY A 158 19.50 -14.13 15.72
C GLY A 158 19.21 -13.20 14.53
N LEU A 159 18.95 -13.78 13.35
CA LEU A 159 18.56 -13.01 12.16
C LEU A 159 17.20 -12.31 12.35
N GLN A 160 16.21 -13.00 12.92
CA GLN A 160 14.92 -12.41 13.28
C GLN A 160 15.09 -11.19 14.18
N GLN A 161 15.93 -11.28 15.23
CA GLN A 161 16.18 -10.15 16.13
C GLN A 161 16.78 -8.95 15.39
N ALA A 162 17.77 -9.18 14.52
CA ALA A 162 18.38 -8.12 13.71
C ALA A 162 17.39 -7.45 12.74
N GLN A 163 16.52 -8.26 12.11
CA GLN A 163 15.47 -7.76 11.20
C GLN A 163 14.41 -6.95 11.94
N LEU A 164 13.94 -7.42 13.10
CA LEU A 164 12.97 -6.70 13.93
C LEU A 164 13.54 -5.36 14.42
N PHE A 165 14.80 -5.34 14.87
CA PHE A 165 15.47 -4.10 15.24
C PHE A 165 15.55 -3.11 14.07
N THR A 166 15.87 -3.60 12.87
CA THR A 166 15.94 -2.77 11.66
C THR A 166 14.57 -2.20 11.30
N PHE A 167 13.50 -3.00 11.36
CA PHE A 167 12.13 -2.51 11.13
C PHE A 167 11.69 -1.47 12.16
N GLU A 168 12.08 -1.66 13.42
CA GLU A 168 11.79 -0.67 14.46
C GLU A 168 12.43 0.69 14.12
N ARG A 169 13.71 0.68 13.75
CA ARG A 169 14.48 1.89 13.45
C ARG A 169 14.08 2.57 12.15
N LEU A 170 13.80 1.80 11.10
CA LEU A 170 13.54 2.35 9.76
C LEU A 170 12.07 2.64 9.48
N LEU A 171 11.14 1.96 10.15
CA LEU A 171 9.71 2.09 9.89
C LEU A 171 8.95 2.59 11.12
N LEU A 172 8.99 1.85 12.23
CA LEU A 172 8.12 2.12 13.39
C LEU A 172 8.40 3.48 14.02
N GLU A 173 9.67 3.78 14.32
CA GLU A 173 10.03 5.02 14.99
C GLU A 173 9.74 6.26 14.11
N PRO A 174 10.13 6.32 12.83
CA PRO A 174 9.74 7.44 11.95
C PRO A 174 8.22 7.60 11.82
N MET A 175 7.47 6.50 11.69
CA MET A 175 6.01 6.55 11.62
C MET A 175 5.39 7.09 12.91
N ALA A 176 5.87 6.64 14.06
CA ALA A 176 5.41 7.11 15.36
C ALA A 176 5.69 8.62 15.54
N LYS A 177 6.89 9.07 15.18
CA LYS A 177 7.26 10.50 15.21
C LYS A 177 6.39 11.33 14.27
N GLN A 178 6.18 10.87 13.04
CA GLN A 178 5.32 11.55 12.07
C GLN A 178 3.89 11.72 12.62
N LEU A 179 3.33 10.68 13.22
CA LEU A 179 2.01 10.73 13.83
C LEU A 179 1.98 11.68 15.04
N GLN A 180 2.94 11.54 15.96
CA GLN A 180 2.95 12.26 17.23
C GLN A 180 3.24 13.75 17.03
N TRP A 181 4.15 14.10 16.14
CA TRP A 181 4.68 15.46 16.02
C TRP A 181 4.12 16.24 14.83
N CYS A 182 3.59 15.56 13.80
CA CYS A 182 3.05 16.23 12.61
C CYS A 182 1.53 16.03 12.50
N SER A 183 1.09 14.78 12.33
CA SER A 183 -0.32 14.49 12.01
C SER A 183 -1.27 14.84 13.15
N LEU A 184 -1.00 14.39 14.38
CA LEU A 184 -1.89 14.61 15.53
C LEU A 184 -2.04 16.09 15.90
N PRO A 185 -0.97 16.89 16.01
CA PRO A 185 -1.10 18.33 16.28
C PRO A 185 -1.89 19.06 15.19
N HIS A 186 -1.63 18.75 13.91
CA HIS A 186 -2.36 19.35 12.80
C HIS A 186 -3.86 19.03 12.85
N LEU A 187 -4.21 17.76 13.02
CA LEU A 187 -5.62 17.34 13.12
C LEU A 187 -6.33 17.96 14.32
N LYS A 188 -5.67 18.05 15.48
CA LYS A 188 -6.24 18.73 16.66
C LYS A 188 -6.50 20.21 16.39
N SER A 189 -5.61 20.88 15.68
CA SER A 189 -5.78 22.29 15.29
C SER A 189 -6.95 22.46 14.33
N GLU A 190 -7.09 21.57 13.33
CA GLU A 190 -8.20 21.61 12.39
C GLU A 190 -9.55 21.34 13.04
N VAL A 191 -9.61 20.36 13.96
CA VAL A 191 -10.84 20.11 14.74
C VAL A 191 -11.25 21.36 15.52
N LYS A 192 -10.31 21.98 16.24
CA LYS A 192 -10.59 23.21 16.99
C LYS A 192 -11.08 24.34 16.07
N ARG A 193 -10.43 24.54 14.91
CA ARG A 193 -10.83 25.55 13.92
C ARG A 193 -12.28 25.34 13.46
N LEU A 194 -12.65 24.09 13.17
CA LEU A 194 -14.00 23.73 12.74
C LEU A 194 -15.04 23.89 13.86
N GLU A 195 -14.70 23.58 15.11
CA GLU A 195 -15.55 23.81 16.29
C GLU A 195 -15.82 25.29 16.53
N ASP A 196 -14.79 26.14 16.37
CA ASP A 196 -14.91 27.60 16.49
C ASP A 196 -15.80 28.17 15.37
N GLU A 197 -15.62 27.73 14.12
CA GLU A 197 -16.46 28.11 12.99
C GLU A 197 -17.92 27.70 13.16
N LEU A 198 -18.16 26.48 13.65
CA LEU A 198 -19.51 26.00 13.94
C LEU A 198 -20.16 26.87 15.00
N SER A 199 -19.44 27.17 16.09
CA SER A 199 -19.93 28.01 17.18
C SER A 199 -20.30 29.43 16.72
N LEU A 200 -19.57 30.00 15.76
CA LEU A 200 -19.88 31.31 15.19
C LEU A 200 -21.12 31.28 14.28
N ARG A 201 -21.31 30.21 13.50
CA ARG A 201 -22.50 30.03 12.65
C ARG A 201 -23.77 29.89 13.49
N THR A 202 -23.72 29.14 14.60
CA THR A 202 -24.87 28.99 15.50
C THR A 202 -25.26 30.30 16.18
N LYS A 203 -24.30 31.21 16.43
CA LYS A 203 -24.55 32.54 17.03
C LYS A 203 -25.09 33.58 16.05
N THR A 204 -24.88 33.40 14.74
CA THR A 204 -25.27 34.38 13.69
C THR A 204 -26.57 34.00 12.96
N GLY A 205 -27.05 32.77 13.15
CA GLY A 205 -28.32 32.26 12.60
C GLY A 205 -29.51 32.31 13.57
N SER A 206 -29.41 33.05 14.67
CA SER A 206 -30.47 33.25 15.68
C SER A 206 -30.76 34.72 15.87
#